data_AF-A0A8H9TEE3-F1
#
_entry.id   AF-A0A8H9TEE3-F1
#
_cell.length_a   1.000
_cell.length_b   1.000
_cell.length_c   1.000
_cell.angle_alpha   90.00
_cell.angle_beta   90.00
_cell.angle_gamma   90.00
#
_symmetry.space_group_name_H-M   'P 1'
#
loop_
_entity.id
_entity.type
_entity.pdbx_description
1 polymer ?
#
loop_
_entity_poly.entity_id
_entity_poly.type
_entity_poly.pdbx_seq_one_letter_code
_entity_poly.pdbx_strand_id
1 'polypeptide(L)'
;MNKSLKFKLYLAALIICIIGFNFSEPSMQFYSNPFYIGSFVFAIALIISVINYACPACKKNQVMRSISSYKLPTDDCYNCGKEIDEKN
;
A
#
# COMPACT_ATOMS: atom_id res chain seq x y z
N MET A 1 2.35 12.85 6.51
CA MET A 1 2.51 11.43 6.90
C MET A 1 3.53 10.81 5.96
N ASN A 2 4.51 10.08 6.49
CA ASN A 2 5.52 9.42 5.66
C ASN A 2 4.85 8.45 4.65
N LYS A 3 5.35 8.39 3.42
CA LYS A 3 4.87 7.49 2.34
C LYS A 3 4.91 6.03 2.77
N SER A 4 5.96 5.62 3.49
CA SER A 4 6.12 4.28 4.08
C SER A 4 4.97 3.95 5.03
N LEU A 5 4.69 4.84 5.98
CA LEU A 5 3.59 4.69 6.93
C LEU A 5 2.23 4.68 6.22
N LYS A 6 2.03 5.59 5.24
CA LYS A 6 0.81 5.65 4.43
C LYS A 6 0.56 4.34 3.68
N PHE A 7 1.58 3.78 3.05
CA PHE A 7 1.50 2.50 2.36
C PHE A 7 1.12 1.37 3.33
N LYS A 8 1.79 1.28 4.49
CA LYS A 8 1.52 0.27 5.53
C LYS A 8 0.09 0.37 6.06
N LEU A 9 -0.43 1.58 6.28
CA LEU A 9 -1.80 1.79 6.72
C LEU A 9 -2.82 1.36 5.66
N TYR A 10 -2.61 1.69 4.39
CA TYR A 10 -3.47 1.20 3.31
C TYR A 10 -3.43 -0.31 3.16
N LEU A 11 -2.25 -0.93 3.34
CA LEU A 11 -2.11 -2.38 3.31
C LEU A 11 -2.87 -3.04 4.47
N ALA A 12 -2.71 -2.51 5.70
CA ALA A 12 -3.43 -3.01 6.86
C ALA A 12 -4.95 -2.86 6.70
N ALA A 13 -5.41 -1.72 6.22
CA ALA A 13 -6.83 -1.48 5.95
C ALA A 13 -7.38 -2.43 4.89
N LEU A 14 -6.64 -2.67 3.80
CA LEU A 14 -7.03 -3.65 2.78
C LEU A 14 -7.15 -5.06 3.38
N ILE A 15 -6.19 -5.50 4.19
CA ILE A 15 -6.23 -6.81 4.85
C ILE A 15 -7.47 -6.92 5.74
N ILE A 16 -7.77 -5.89 6.54
CA ILE A 16 -8.98 -5.84 7.38
C ILE A 16 -10.24 -5.94 6.52
N CYS A 17 -10.30 -5.23 5.39
CA CYS A 17 -11.44 -5.31 4.47
C CYS A 17 -11.60 -6.72 3.89
N ILE A 18 -10.52 -7.36 3.45
CA ILE A 18 -10.58 -8.73 2.92
C ILE A 18 -11.07 -9.71 4.00
N ILE A 19 -10.51 -9.63 5.21
CA ILE A 19 -10.92 -10.48 6.33
C ILE A 19 -12.40 -10.25 6.66
N GLY A 20 -12.82 -8.98 6.83
CA GLY A 20 -14.21 -8.63 7.12
C GLY A 20 -15.19 -9.10 6.04
N PHE A 21 -14.78 -9.04 4.77
CA PHE A 21 -15.58 -9.58 3.67
C PHE A 21 -15.73 -11.11 3.75
N ASN A 22 -14.69 -11.85 4.13
CA ASN A 22 -14.77 -13.30 4.32
C ASN A 22 -15.68 -13.72 5.48
N PHE A 23 -15.85 -12.87 6.49
CA PHE A 23 -16.82 -13.08 7.59
C PHE A 23 -18.23 -12.59 7.26
N SER A 24 -18.43 -11.95 6.11
CA SER A 24 -19.75 -11.48 5.68
C SER A 24 -20.60 -12.65 5.18
N GLU A 25 -21.91 -12.56 5.39
CA GLU A 25 -22.83 -13.51 4.76
C GLU A 25 -22.76 -13.40 3.22
N PRO A 26 -22.60 -14.53 2.50
CA PRO A 26 -22.66 -14.54 1.05
C PRO A 26 -24.00 -13.98 0.56
N SER A 27 -23.98 -12.99 -0.32
CA SER A 27 -25.19 -12.38 -0.86
C SER A 27 -25.03 -12.07 -2.34
N MET A 28 -26.14 -12.10 -3.09
CA MET A 28 -26.17 -11.65 -4.48
C MET A 28 -25.89 -10.14 -4.62
N GLN A 29 -25.97 -9.39 -3.52
CA GLN A 29 -25.70 -7.96 -3.44
C GLN A 29 -24.33 -7.65 -2.81
N PHE A 30 -23.37 -8.57 -2.91
CA PHE A 30 -22.03 -8.42 -2.32
C PHE A 30 -21.32 -7.11 -2.72
N TYR A 31 -21.65 -6.52 -3.87
CA TYR A 31 -21.09 -5.26 -4.35
C TYR A 31 -21.46 -4.06 -3.46
N SER A 32 -22.54 -4.15 -2.68
CA SER A 32 -22.94 -3.14 -1.69
C SER A 32 -22.27 -3.35 -0.33
N ASN A 33 -21.51 -4.43 -0.15
CA ASN A 33 -20.82 -4.71 1.11
C ASN A 33 -19.70 -3.68 1.33
N PRO A 34 -19.66 -2.98 2.48
CA PRO A 34 -18.65 -1.95 2.73
C PRO A 34 -17.22 -2.50 2.75
N PHE A 35 -17.02 -3.75 3.16
CA PHE A 35 -15.71 -4.41 3.11
C PHE A 35 -15.30 -4.75 1.67
N TYR A 36 -16.24 -5.10 0.80
CA TYR A 36 -15.97 -5.30 -0.63
C TYR A 36 -15.55 -3.97 -1.29
N ILE A 37 -16.37 -2.93 -1.13
CA ILE A 37 -16.07 -1.59 -1.67
C ILE A 37 -14.74 -1.05 -1.11
N GLY A 38 -14.56 -1.18 0.22
CA GLY A 38 -13.33 -0.77 0.90
C GLY A 38 -12.09 -1.48 0.34
N SER A 39 -12.19 -2.78 0.07
CA SER A 39 -11.09 -3.54 -0.55
C SER A 39 -10.68 -2.96 -1.90
N PHE A 40 -11.64 -2.61 -2.75
CA PHE A 40 -11.35 -1.96 -4.04
C PHE A 40 -10.70 -0.59 -3.87
N VAL A 41 -11.23 0.25 -2.98
CA VAL A 41 -10.69 1.59 -2.72
C VAL A 41 -9.25 1.51 -2.21
N PHE A 42 -8.98 0.66 -1.22
CA PHE A 42 -7.62 0.51 -0.69
C PHE A 42 -6.66 -0.16 -1.68
N ALA A 43 -7.13 -1.10 -2.51
CA ALA A 43 -6.34 -1.67 -3.59
C ALA A 43 -5.89 -0.59 -4.60
N ILE A 44 -6.82 0.27 -5.04
CA ILE A 44 -6.49 1.40 -5.93
C ILE A 44 -5.51 2.36 -5.25
N ALA A 45 -5.74 2.70 -3.98
CA ALA A 45 -4.85 3.57 -3.22
C ALA A 45 -3.43 2.99 -3.09
N LEU A 46 -3.30 1.67 -2.92
CA LEU A 46 -2.01 0.98 -2.90
C LEU A 46 -1.33 1.04 -4.27
N ILE A 47 -2.05 0.79 -5.37
CA ILE A 47 -1.49 0.89 -6.73
C ILE A 47 -0.93 2.30 -6.98
N ILE A 48 -1.69 3.34 -6.65
CA ILE A 48 -1.24 4.73 -6.77
C ILE A 48 -0.01 4.99 -5.88
N SER A 49 0.00 4.43 -4.67
CA SER A 49 1.15 4.52 -3.77
C SER A 49 2.38 3.88 -4.40
N VAL A 50 2.27 2.67 -4.96
CA VAL A 50 3.37 1.93 -5.63
C VAL A 50 3.98 2.72 -6.78
N ILE A 51 3.14 3.28 -7.65
CA ILE A 51 3.60 4.04 -8.82
C ILE A 51 4.41 5.27 -8.38
N ASN A 52 3.95 5.95 -7.33
CA ASN A 52 4.56 7.17 -6.82
C ASN A 52 5.68 6.93 -5.79
N TYR A 53 5.96 5.68 -5.42
CA TYR A 53 7.00 5.33 -4.45
C TYR A 53 8.38 5.19 -5.11
N ALA A 54 8.83 6.27 -5.75
CA ALA A 54 10.18 6.38 -6.27
C ALA A 54 11.06 7.21 -5.31
N CYS A 55 12.31 6.79 -5.13
CA CYS A 55 13.28 7.60 -4.40
C CYS A 55 13.56 8.89 -5.19
N PRO A 56 13.47 10.09 -4.58
CA PRO A 56 13.71 11.34 -5.30
C PRO A 56 15.15 11.47 -5.81
N ALA A 57 16.12 10.90 -5.09
CA ALA A 57 17.55 10.99 -5.41
C ALA A 57 17.99 10.02 -6.51
N CYS A 58 17.64 8.75 -6.44
CA CYS A 58 18.09 7.74 -7.41
C CYS A 58 17.00 7.27 -8.39
N LYS A 59 15.77 7.79 -8.27
CA LYS A 59 14.60 7.49 -9.11
C LYS A 59 14.15 6.02 -9.16
N LYS A 60 14.79 5.13 -8.40
CA LYS A 60 14.39 3.71 -8.32
C LYS A 60 13.05 3.58 -7.57
N ASN A 61 12.16 2.72 -8.07
CA ASN A 61 10.93 2.36 -7.36
C ASN A 61 11.29 1.48 -6.16
N GLN A 62 10.83 1.88 -4.97
CA GLN A 62 11.18 1.17 -3.73
C GLN A 62 10.25 0.02 -3.44
N VAL A 63 8.97 0.12 -3.82
CA VAL A 63 7.97 -0.94 -3.57
C VAL A 63 8.28 -2.19 -4.39
N MET A 64 8.64 -2.05 -5.68
CA MET A 64 8.96 -3.21 -6.51
C MET A 64 10.20 -3.97 -6.00
N ARG A 65 11.20 -3.23 -5.50
CA ARG A 65 12.38 -3.83 -4.87
C ARG A 65 12.06 -4.48 -3.53
N SER A 66 11.13 -3.88 -2.78
CA SER A 66 10.60 -4.43 -1.54
C SER A 66 9.91 -5.77 -1.78
N ILE A 67 9.05 -5.90 -2.81
CA ILE A 67 8.42 -7.17 -3.19
C ILE A 67 9.47 -8.22 -3.57
N SER A 68 10.42 -7.87 -4.44
CA SER A 68 11.48 -8.80 -4.88
C SER A 68 12.36 -9.30 -3.72
N SER A 69 12.46 -8.53 -2.63
CA SER A 69 13.24 -8.88 -1.44
C SER A 69 12.38 -9.30 -0.25
N TYR A 70 11.06 -9.44 -0.42
CA TYR A 70 10.09 -9.68 0.65
C TYR A 70 10.20 -8.72 1.85
N LYS A 71 10.56 -7.47 1.62
CA LYS A 71 10.63 -6.40 2.64
C LYS A 71 9.45 -5.46 2.47
N LEU A 72 8.97 -4.82 3.54
CA LEU A 72 7.96 -3.75 3.44
C LEU A 72 8.65 -2.40 3.27
N PRO A 73 8.12 -1.45 2.46
CA PRO A 73 8.74 -0.16 2.23
C PRO A 73 9.16 0.55 3.52
N THR A 74 10.32 1.18 3.48
CA THR A 74 10.91 1.96 4.58
C THR A 74 11.00 3.42 4.19
N ASP A 75 11.33 4.22 5.20
CA ASP A 75 11.52 5.66 5.08
C ASP A 75 12.83 5.97 4.32
N ASP A 76 13.79 5.03 4.38
CA ASP A 76 15.05 5.05 3.63
C ASP A 76 14.96 4.28 2.31
N CYS A 77 15.71 4.75 1.32
CA CYS A 77 15.85 4.10 0.02
C CYS A 77 16.73 2.84 0.09
N TYR A 78 16.21 1.69 -0.34
CA TYR A 78 16.96 0.43 -0.44
C TYR A 78 18.11 0.44 -1.45
N ASN A 79 18.17 1.44 -2.32
CA ASN A 79 19.23 1.54 -3.33
C ASN A 79 20.38 2.45 -2.90
N CYS A 80 20.06 3.64 -2.38
CA CYS A 80 21.07 4.66 -2.09
C CYS A 80 21.09 5.13 -0.63
N GLY A 81 20.27 4.55 0.24
CA GLY A 81 20.26 4.84 1.68
C GLY A 81 19.73 6.21 2.09
N LYS A 82 19.35 7.07 1.13
CA LYS A 82 18.78 8.40 1.42
C LYS A 82 17.33 8.30 1.87
N GLU A 83 16.94 9.22 2.74
CA GLU A 83 15.55 9.37 3.20
C GLU A 83 14.66 9.77 2.01
N ILE A 84 13.48 9.17 1.93
CA ILE A 84 12.57 9.30 0.78
C ILE A 84 11.64 10.51 0.92
N ASP A 85 11.38 10.89 2.16
CA ASP A 85 10.51 12.01 2.52
C ASP A 85 11.28 13.15 3.18
N GLU A 86 12.59 13.24 2.92
CA GLU A 86 13.43 14.35 3.34
C GLU A 86 12.74 15.66 2.91
N LYS A 87 12.26 16.42 3.90
CA LYS A 87 11.52 17.66 3.69
C LYS A 87 12.46 18.62 2.98
N ASN A 88 12.14 19.00 1.74
CA ASN A 88 12.56 20.30 1.24
C ASN A 88 11.93 21.40 2.11
#